data_AF-E1JVC3-F1
#
_entry.id   AF-E1JVC3-F1
#
_cell.length_a   1.000
_cell.length_b   1.000
_cell.length_c   1.000
_cell.angle_alpha   90.00
_cell.angle_beta   90.00
_cell.angle_gamma   90.00
#
_symmetry.space_group_name_H-M   'P 1'
#
loop_
_entity.id
_entity.type
_entity.pdbx_description
1 polymer ?
#
loop_
_entity_poly.entity_id
_entity_poly.type
_entity_poly.pdbx_seq_one_letter_code
_entity_poly.pdbx_strand_id
1 'polypeptide(L)'
;MEFQTTKRDLETVFSKIQSQVAEASLPEEADVNRLARLAQRLHQQADENWMDEAEDFSHLAGQLLNAVKKGDVEGCVMLVESLDDAQSYCHRMFRD
;
A
#
# COMPACT_ATOMS: atom_id res chain seq x y z
N MET A 1 -12.28 14.59 -7.40
CA MET A 1 -11.42 15.26 -6.39
C MET A 1 -11.00 14.28 -5.29
N GLU A 2 -11.91 13.47 -4.74
CA GLU A 2 -11.57 12.49 -3.68
C GLU A 2 -10.55 11.41 -4.07
N PHE A 3 -10.61 10.90 -5.31
CA PHE A 3 -9.67 9.88 -5.79
C PHE A 3 -8.22 10.36 -5.85
N GLN A 4 -7.98 11.52 -6.47
CA GLN A 4 -6.62 12.09 -6.57
C GLN A 4 -6.03 12.43 -5.20
N THR A 5 -6.86 12.89 -4.26
CA THR A 5 -6.43 13.11 -2.86
C THR A 5 -6.08 11.79 -2.17
N THR A 6 -6.91 10.76 -2.33
CA THR A 6 -6.68 9.42 -1.76
C THR A 6 -5.38 8.81 -2.30
N LYS A 7 -5.17 8.91 -3.62
CA LYS A 7 -3.96 8.49 -4.30
C LYS A 7 -2.72 9.19 -3.74
N ARG A 8 -2.72 10.52 -3.69
CA ARG A 8 -1.57 11.29 -3.15
C ARG A 8 -1.25 10.97 -1.70
N ASP A 9 -2.28 10.81 -0.87
CA ASP A 9 -2.10 10.43 0.54
C ASP A 9 -1.50 9.02 0.65
N LEU A 10 -1.94 8.10 -0.21
CA LEU A 10 -1.42 6.75 -0.30
C LEU A 10 0.05 6.74 -0.71
N GLU A 11 0.44 7.46 -1.77
CA GLU A 11 1.84 7.58 -2.22
C GLU A 11 2.74 8.15 -1.11
N THR A 12 2.25 9.15 -0.39
CA THR A 12 2.99 9.80 0.69
C THR A 12 3.24 8.84 1.85
N VAL A 13 2.20 8.12 2.28
CA VAL A 13 2.30 7.13 3.36
C VAL A 13 3.16 5.95 2.93
N PHE A 14 3.00 5.48 1.70
CA PHE A 14 3.78 4.35 1.19
C PHE A 14 5.26 4.68 1.08
N SER A 15 5.63 5.85 0.55
CA SER A 15 7.03 6.33 0.51
C SER A 15 7.65 6.40 1.92
N LYS A 16 6.86 6.82 2.93
CA LYS A 16 7.31 6.84 4.33
C LYS A 16 7.58 5.43 4.86
N ILE A 17 6.74 4.45 4.51
CA ILE A 17 6.89 3.04 4.89
C ILE A 17 8.12 2.43 4.19
N GLN A 18 8.29 2.69 2.89
CA GLN A 18 9.46 2.24 2.12
C GLN A 18 10.77 2.72 2.74
N SER A 19 10.81 3.99 3.17
CA SER A 19 11.99 4.56 3.82
C SER A 19 12.33 3.85 5.13
N GLN A 20 11.32 3.51 5.95
CA GLN A 20 11.52 2.79 7.22
C GLN A 20 12.04 1.36 6.99
N VAL A 21 11.46 0.68 6.00
CA VAL A 21 11.83 -0.70 5.65
C VAL A 21 13.22 -0.77 5.01
N ALA A 22 13.62 0.24 4.23
CA ALA A 22 14.97 0.34 3.66
C ALA A 22 16.07 0.41 4.73
N GLU A 23 15.74 0.91 5.92
CA GLU A 23 16.63 0.90 7.09
C GLU A 23 16.52 -0.39 7.92
N ALA A 24 15.96 -1.46 7.34
CA ALA A 24 15.68 -2.75 8.00
C ALA A 24 14.89 -2.61 9.32
N SER A 25 14.06 -1.56 9.40
CA SER A 25 13.25 -1.27 10.58
C SER A 25 11.79 -1.63 10.33
N LEU A 26 11.10 -2.05 11.39
CA LEU A 26 9.67 -2.31 11.33
C LEU A 26 8.93 -0.98 11.10
N PRO A 27 8.07 -0.87 10.07
CA PRO A 27 7.34 0.37 9.84
C PRO A 27 6.31 0.63 10.94
N GLU A 28 5.98 1.89 11.20
CA GLU A 28 5.01 2.25 12.23
C GLU A 28 3.62 1.65 11.91
N GLU A 29 3.02 0.96 12.89
CA GLU A 29 1.69 0.35 12.71
C GLU A 29 0.63 1.38 12.28
N ALA A 30 0.72 2.61 12.80
CA ALA A 30 -0.20 3.69 12.45
C ALA A 30 -0.13 4.07 10.95
N ASP A 31 1.08 4.11 10.38
CA ASP A 31 1.28 4.41 8.96
C ASP A 31 0.73 3.26 8.11
N VAL A 32 1.04 2.03 8.48
CA VAL A 32 0.61 0.83 7.74
C VAL A 32 -0.91 0.65 7.83
N ASN A 33 -1.52 0.98 8.98
CA ASN A 33 -2.98 0.98 9.12
C ASN A 33 -3.62 2.03 8.20
N ARG A 34 -3.02 3.21 8.10
CA ARG A 34 -3.48 4.26 7.20
C ARG A 34 -3.35 3.83 5.74
N LEU A 35 -2.23 3.22 5.35
CA LEU A 35 -2.03 2.64 4.02
C LEU A 35 -3.15 1.64 3.68
N ALA A 36 -3.42 0.67 4.56
CA ALA A 36 -4.46 -0.34 4.34
C ALA A 36 -5.86 0.28 4.16
N ARG A 37 -6.19 1.32 4.93
CA ARG A 37 -7.48 2.04 4.78
C ARG A 37 -7.56 2.80 3.46
N LEU A 38 -6.48 3.44 3.03
CA LEU A 38 -6.43 4.16 1.76
C LEU A 38 -6.53 3.19 0.58
N ALA A 39 -5.84 2.05 0.65
CA ALA A 39 -5.91 0.99 -0.35
C ALA A 39 -7.34 0.42 -0.48
N GLN A 40 -8.03 0.16 0.63
CA GLN A 40 -9.43 -0.25 0.60
C GLN A 40 -10.36 0.80 -0.02
N ARG A 41 -10.16 2.08 0.29
CA ARG A 41 -10.93 3.18 -0.33
C ARG A 41 -10.66 3.26 -1.82
N LEU A 42 -9.43 3.00 -2.23
CA LEU A 42 -9.03 3.00 -3.63
C LEU A 42 -9.68 1.87 -4.41
N HIS A 43 -9.72 0.66 -3.84
CA HIS A 43 -10.46 -0.48 -4.38
C HIS A 43 -11.97 -0.16 -4.52
N GLN A 44 -12.58 0.49 -3.54
CA GLN A 44 -14.00 0.90 -3.65
C GLN A 44 -14.27 1.94 -4.75
N GLN A 45 -13.23 2.67 -5.18
CA GLN A 45 -13.30 3.63 -6.28
C GLN A 45 -12.80 3.05 -7.60
N ALA A 46 -12.41 1.78 -7.61
CA ALA A 46 -11.89 1.11 -8.79
C ALA A 46 -12.99 0.79 -9.79
N ASP A 47 -12.73 1.11 -11.05
CA ASP A 47 -13.57 0.67 -12.16
C ASP A 47 -13.21 -0.78 -12.52
N GLU A 48 -14.12 -1.45 -13.23
CA GLU A 48 -13.99 -2.85 -13.67
C GLU A 48 -12.68 -3.17 -14.43
N ASN A 49 -12.03 -2.16 -15.00
CA ASN A 49 -10.78 -2.31 -15.75
C ASN A 49 -9.52 -2.48 -14.88
N TRP A 50 -9.60 -2.13 -13.60
CA TRP A 50 -8.45 -2.17 -12.68
C TRP A 50 -8.84 -2.58 -11.25
N MET A 51 -10.03 -3.16 -11.12
CA MET A 51 -10.61 -3.59 -9.85
C MET A 51 -9.79 -4.74 -9.23
N ASP A 52 -9.37 -5.70 -10.05
CA ASP A 52 -8.58 -6.85 -9.59
C ASP A 52 -7.21 -6.40 -9.04
N GLU A 53 -6.53 -5.47 -9.71
CA GLU A 53 -5.26 -4.91 -9.24
C GLU A 53 -5.43 -4.08 -7.96
N ALA A 54 -6.54 -3.36 -7.84
CA ALA A 54 -6.86 -2.61 -6.63
C ALA A 54 -7.19 -3.52 -5.44
N GLU A 55 -7.87 -4.63 -5.71
CA GLU A 55 -8.14 -5.68 -4.72
C GLU A 55 -6.82 -6.29 -4.23
N ASP A 56 -5.93 -6.68 -5.14
CA ASP A 56 -4.63 -7.26 -4.80
C ASP A 56 -3.79 -6.31 -3.96
N PHE A 57 -3.68 -5.05 -4.38
CA PHE A 57 -2.97 -4.02 -3.61
C PHE A 57 -3.57 -3.82 -2.20
N SER A 58 -4.91 -3.78 -2.11
CA SER A 58 -5.60 -3.70 -0.82
C SER A 58 -5.36 -4.94 0.05
N HIS A 59 -5.25 -6.11 -0.56
CA HIS A 59 -4.97 -7.35 0.15
C HIS A 59 -3.54 -7.36 0.71
N LEU A 60 -2.56 -7.01 -0.12
CA LEU A 60 -1.15 -6.89 0.26
C LEU A 60 -0.95 -5.87 1.39
N ALA A 61 -1.61 -4.72 1.33
CA ALA A 61 -1.56 -3.71 2.40
C ALA A 61 -2.12 -4.24 3.73
N GLY A 62 -3.16 -5.09 3.67
CA GLY A 62 -3.69 -5.80 4.83
C GLY A 62 -2.73 -6.85 5.39
N GLN A 63 -2.01 -7.56 4.52
CA GLN A 63 -0.97 -8.51 4.93
C GLN A 63 0.20 -7.79 5.60
N LEU A 64 0.63 -6.64 5.07
CA LEU A 64 1.69 -5.81 5.67
C LEU A 64 1.32 -5.38 7.09
N LEU A 65 0.08 -4.93 7.31
CA LEU A 65 -0.40 -4.59 8.65
C LEU A 65 -0.31 -5.78 9.62
N ASN A 66 -0.63 -6.99 9.16
CA ASN A 66 -0.51 -8.18 9.98
C ASN A 66 0.95 -8.57 10.26
N ALA A 67 1.86 -8.38 9.31
CA ALA A 67 3.30 -8.63 9.50
C ALA A 67 3.88 -7.66 10.54
N VAL A 68 3.55 -6.37 10.44
CA VAL A 68 3.93 -5.34 11.43
C VAL A 68 3.45 -5.71 12.83
N LYS A 69 2.17 -6.09 12.98
CA LYS A 69 1.61 -6.50 14.27
C LYS A 69 2.28 -7.72 14.88
N LYS A 70 2.86 -8.58 14.05
CA LYS A 70 3.59 -9.78 14.47
C LYS A 70 5.08 -9.51 14.73
N GLY A 71 5.58 -8.30 14.43
CA GLY A 71 7.00 -7.98 14.50
C GLY A 71 7.83 -8.65 13.41
N ASP A 72 7.20 -9.08 12.31
CA ASP A 72 7.84 -9.83 11.23
C ASP A 72 8.51 -8.88 10.24
N VAL A 73 9.74 -8.47 10.53
CA VAL A 73 10.50 -7.49 9.73
C VAL A 73 10.78 -8.01 8.32
N GLU A 74 11.22 -9.26 8.18
CA GLU A 74 11.50 -9.87 6.86
C GLU A 74 10.22 -9.95 6.02
N GLY A 75 9.10 -10.35 6.63
CA GLY A 75 7.79 -10.32 5.98
C GLY A 75 7.38 -8.91 5.56
N CYS A 76 7.64 -7.89 6.39
CA CYS A 76 7.38 -6.50 6.02
C CYS A 76 8.20 -6.05 4.81
N VAL A 77 9.48 -6.42 4.72
CA VAL A 77 10.35 -6.08 3.59
C VAL A 77 9.78 -6.67 2.30
N MET A 78 9.51 -7.98 2.28
CA MET A 78 8.98 -8.66 1.09
C MET A 78 7.62 -8.11 0.65
N LEU A 79 6.75 -7.78 1.61
CA LEU A 79 5.42 -7.23 1.32
C LEU A 79 5.49 -5.79 0.79
N VAL A 80 6.45 -4.99 1.25
CA VAL A 80 6.67 -3.63 0.72
C VAL A 80 7.21 -3.68 -0.70
N GLU A 81 8.12 -4.60 -1.03
CA GLU A 81 8.57 -4.80 -2.41
C GLU A 81 7.42 -5.24 -3.32
N SER A 82 6.60 -6.19 -2.86
CA SER A 82 5.42 -6.66 -3.60
C SER A 82 4.40 -5.54 -3.83
N LEU A 83 4.21 -4.65 -2.85
CA LEU A 83 3.34 -3.49 -2.97
C LEU A 83 3.90 -2.46 -3.96
N ASP A 84 5.22 -2.27 -4.03
CA ASP A 84 5.86 -1.36 -4.98
C ASP A 84 5.70 -1.86 -6.43
N ASP A 85 5.82 -3.17 -6.63
CA ASP A 85 5.53 -3.81 -7.91
C ASP A 85 4.06 -3.65 -8.29
N ALA A 86 3.13 -3.96 -7.37
CA ALA A 86 1.70 -3.80 -7.60
C ALA A 86 1.32 -2.33 -7.89
N GLN A 87 1.95 -1.38 -7.19
CA GLN A 87 1.81 0.05 -7.44
C GLN A 87 2.26 0.42 -8.87
N SER A 88 3.40 -0.11 -9.31
CA SER A 88 3.98 0.14 -10.63
C SER A 88 3.13 -0.44 -11.77
N TYR A 89 2.54 -1.63 -11.57
CA TYR A 89 1.63 -2.27 -12.52
C TYR A 89 0.25 -1.62 -12.58
N CYS A 90 -0.15 -0.93 -11.52
CA CYS A 90 -1.36 -0.12 -11.45
C CYS A 90 -1.24 1.16 -12.32
N HIS A 91 -1.15 0.98 -13.64
CA HIS A 91 -0.88 2.02 -14.63
C HIS A 91 -1.89 3.19 -14.58
N ARG A 92 -3.17 2.96 -14.23
CA ARG A 92 -4.18 4.03 -14.07
C ARG A 92 -4.27 4.59 -12.66
N MET A 93 -3.79 3.83 -11.68
CA MET A 93 -3.78 4.22 -10.29
C MET A 93 -2.68 5.26 -10.06
N PHE A 94 -1.53 5.17 -10.74
CA PHE A 94 -0.38 6.06 -10.54
C PHE A 94 0.07 6.91 -11.74
N ARG A 95 -0.19 6.51 -12.98
CA ARG A 95 0.07 7.34 -14.16
C ARG A 95 -1.15 8.19 -14.52
N ASP A 96 -0.88 9.44 -14.93
CA ASP A 96 -1.79 10.58 -15.17
C ASP A 96 -3.14 10.24 -15.81
#